data_AF-A0A1V5FLT2-F1
#
_entry.id   AF-A0A1V5FLT2-F1
#
_cell.length_a   1.000
_cell.length_b   1.000
_cell.length_c   1.000
_cell.angle_alpha   90.00
_cell.angle_beta   90.00
_cell.angle_gamma   90.00
#
_symmetry.space_group_name_H-M   'P 1'
#
loop_
_entity.id
_entity.type
_entity.pdbx_description
1 polymer ?
#
loop_
_entity_poly.entity_id
_entity_poly.type
_entity_poly.pdbx_seq_one_letter_code
_entity_poly.pdbx_strand_id
1 'polypeptide(L)'
;MVQVIKDPIGTKGARLSTQISIAGRLLVFLPQDEHIGVSQKIPPAQRDELRTRLQTLAGSQGGGFILRTNGEDATDSELSDDITYLRKAWARIKDASVRLPAQSLLHQDLNLLQRVLRDLVGESTQTIRVDSREQFEALKTFGSEFMPMAAEKLQHYKGERPIFDLYAIDEEIARALARRVDLKSGCYLIVDQTEALTTVDVNTGGFVGARNFDDTIFKTNLEAAQAIARQLRLRNLGGIIIVDFIDMAREDHRDAVLAEFKKQLARDRVKTMAGGFSQLGLLEMTRKRTRESLAHMLCEPCPVCEGKGIVKTARSVTYDIFREILREARQFNPREFRVVASPKVIELFLDEESQHLAGLSEFIGKPVSLQSEAAMGQEQYDIVLL
;
A
#
# COMPACT_ATOMS: atom_id res chain seq x y z
N MET A 1 -24.95 28.21 10.63
CA MET A 1 -24.23 27.08 10.01
C MET A 1 -22.97 26.82 10.81
N VAL A 2 -22.64 25.55 11.07
CA VAL A 2 -21.42 25.13 11.77
C VAL A 2 -20.86 23.86 11.11
N GLN A 3 -19.54 23.68 11.14
CA GLN A 3 -18.85 22.48 10.67
C GLN A 3 -18.19 21.77 11.86
N VAL A 4 -18.27 20.43 11.87
CA VAL A 4 -17.53 19.59 12.82
C VAL A 4 -16.07 19.51 12.37
N ILE A 5 -15.14 20.00 13.20
CA ILE A 5 -13.69 19.87 12.97
C ILE A 5 -13.16 18.61 13.66
N LYS A 6 -13.71 18.27 14.82
CA LYS A 6 -13.33 17.07 15.56
C LYS A 6 -14.58 16.35 16.07
N ASP A 7 -14.62 15.06 15.84
CA ASP A 7 -15.61 14.15 16.38
C ASP A 7 -15.60 14.16 17.92
N PRO A 8 -16.73 13.81 18.56
CA PRO A 8 -16.79 13.71 20.01
C PRO A 8 -15.85 12.59 20.52
N ILE A 9 -15.25 12.81 21.70
CA ILE A 9 -14.36 11.83 22.33
C ILE A 9 -14.84 11.59 23.77
N GLY A 10 -15.32 10.38 24.03
CA GLY A 10 -15.90 10.00 25.32
C GLY A 10 -17.10 10.89 25.66
N THR A 11 -17.01 11.62 26.77
CA THR A 11 -18.05 12.57 27.20
C THR A 11 -17.88 13.98 26.63
N LYS A 12 -16.79 14.27 25.91
CA LYS A 12 -16.57 15.59 25.29
C LYS A 12 -17.28 15.64 23.94
N GLY A 13 -18.20 16.60 23.79
CA GLY A 13 -18.90 16.87 22.54
C GLY A 13 -17.97 17.26 21.38
N ALA A 14 -18.53 17.29 20.17
CA ALA A 14 -17.79 17.65 18.96
C ALA A 14 -17.26 19.09 18.99
N ARG A 15 -16.09 19.33 18.39
CA ARG A 15 -15.56 20.69 18.22
C ARG A 15 -16.12 21.28 16.93
N LEU A 16 -16.80 22.42 17.05
CA LEU A 16 -17.46 23.11 15.95
C LEU A 16 -16.69 24.37 15.50
N SER A 17 -16.89 24.76 14.25
CA SER A 17 -16.42 26.02 13.68
C SER A 17 -17.48 26.66 12.79
N THR A 18 -17.53 27.99 12.80
CA THR A 18 -18.33 28.79 11.85
C THR A 18 -17.53 29.17 10.60
N GLN A 19 -16.21 28.94 10.61
CA GLN A 19 -15.34 29.01 9.45
C GLN A 19 -15.46 27.69 8.69
N ILE A 20 -16.20 27.70 7.59
CA ILE A 20 -16.53 26.53 6.79
C ILE A 20 -15.41 26.30 5.77
N SER A 21 -15.04 25.05 5.59
CA SER A 21 -14.10 24.62 4.56
C SER A 21 -14.62 23.35 3.88
N ILE A 22 -14.53 23.30 2.55
CA ILE A 22 -14.99 22.13 1.77
C ILE A 22 -13.76 21.51 1.11
N ALA A 23 -13.47 20.26 1.46
CA ALA A 23 -12.31 19.55 0.95
C ALA A 23 -12.62 18.84 -0.38
N GLY A 24 -11.94 19.30 -1.44
CA GLY A 24 -11.92 18.65 -2.75
C GLY A 24 -10.81 17.60 -2.83
N ARG A 25 -10.57 17.08 -4.03
CA ARG A 25 -9.48 16.14 -4.27
C ARG A 25 -8.12 16.84 -4.19
N LEU A 26 -8.02 18.01 -4.83
CA LEU A 26 -6.79 18.76 -5.05
C LEU A 26 -6.79 20.10 -4.30
N LEU A 27 -7.99 20.64 -4.06
CA LEU A 27 -8.21 21.95 -3.46
C LEU A 27 -9.00 21.85 -2.16
N VAL A 28 -8.93 22.89 -1.34
CA VAL A 28 -9.88 23.15 -0.25
C VAL A 28 -10.52 24.50 -0.53
N PHE A 29 -11.84 24.57 -0.60
CA PHE A 29 -12.56 25.81 -0.82
C PHE A 29 -12.93 26.49 0.50
N LEU A 30 -12.69 27.79 0.56
CA LEU A 30 -12.96 28.67 1.70
C LEU A 30 -14.01 29.70 1.27
N PRO A 31 -15.31 29.47 1.49
CA PRO A 31 -16.35 30.37 1.02
C PRO A 31 -16.40 31.74 1.72
N GLN A 32 -15.76 31.89 2.88
CA GLN A 32 -15.81 33.08 3.74
C GLN A 32 -14.50 33.89 3.73
N ASP A 33 -13.50 33.43 2.97
CA ASP A 33 -12.18 34.05 2.84
C ASP A 33 -11.85 34.10 1.35
N GLU A 34 -11.17 35.13 0.84
CA GLU A 34 -10.73 35.19 -0.56
C GLU A 34 -9.28 34.72 -0.75
N HIS A 35 -8.64 34.30 0.34
CA HIS A 35 -7.25 33.87 0.32
C HIS A 35 -7.00 32.67 -0.60
N ILE A 36 -5.99 32.81 -1.47
CA ILE A 36 -5.44 31.71 -2.26
C ILE A 36 -4.13 31.23 -1.63
N GLY A 37 -4.21 30.07 -1.00
CA GLY A 37 -3.12 29.42 -0.30
C GLY A 37 -2.52 28.25 -1.07
N VAL A 38 -1.28 27.91 -0.75
CA VAL A 38 -0.62 26.69 -1.22
C VAL A 38 -0.08 25.94 -0.01
N SER A 39 -0.30 24.63 0.04
CA SER A 39 0.14 23.76 1.13
C SER A 39 1.61 23.97 1.50
N GLN A 40 1.91 24.10 2.80
CA GLN A 40 3.27 24.26 3.31
C GLN A 40 4.20 23.07 3.03
N LYS A 41 3.65 21.91 2.65
CA LYS A 41 4.45 20.75 2.22
C LYS A 41 5.02 20.87 0.80
N ILE A 42 4.54 21.83 0.00
CA ILE A 42 5.06 22.11 -1.35
C ILE A 42 6.29 23.02 -1.20
N PRO A 43 7.40 22.79 -1.94
CA PRO A 43 8.60 23.61 -1.86
C PRO A 43 8.32 25.10 -2.11
N PRO A 44 8.91 26.04 -1.33
CA PRO A 44 8.65 27.48 -1.47
C PRO A 44 8.82 28.00 -2.90
N ALA A 45 9.84 27.51 -3.63
CA ALA A 45 10.16 27.94 -4.98
C ALA A 45 9.01 27.76 -6.00
N GLN A 46 8.11 26.79 -5.78
CA GLN A 46 6.98 26.52 -6.69
C GLN A 46 5.68 27.20 -6.24
N ARG A 47 5.60 27.72 -5.01
CA ARG A 47 4.33 28.18 -4.43
C ARG A 47 3.77 29.41 -5.13
N ASP A 48 4.62 30.34 -5.53
CA ASP A 48 4.16 31.60 -6.13
C ASP A 48 3.60 31.38 -7.53
N GLU A 49 4.23 30.49 -8.32
CA GLU A 49 3.72 30.07 -9.61
C GLU A 49 2.38 29.33 -9.47
N LEU A 50 2.30 28.34 -8.59
CA LEU A 50 1.07 27.59 -8.34
C LEU A 50 -0.07 28.46 -7.81
N ARG A 51 0.24 29.44 -6.93
CA ARG A 51 -0.74 30.40 -6.43
C ARG A 51 -1.29 31.26 -7.56
N THR A 52 -0.40 31.81 -8.41
CA THR A 52 -0.78 32.65 -9.55
C THR A 52 -1.63 31.86 -10.54
N ARG A 53 -1.23 30.63 -10.86
CA ARG A 53 -1.98 29.71 -11.72
C ARG A 53 -3.37 29.44 -11.17
N LEU A 54 -3.49 29.10 -9.89
CA LEU A 54 -4.79 28.86 -9.24
C LEU A 54 -5.65 30.11 -9.17
N GLN A 55 -5.05 31.29 -8.99
CA GLN A 55 -5.77 32.56 -9.00
C GLN A 55 -6.40 32.85 -10.36
N THR A 56 -5.67 32.60 -11.44
CA THR A 56 -6.20 32.72 -12.81
C THR A 56 -7.36 31.77 -13.04
N LEU A 57 -7.25 30.50 -12.62
CA LEU A 57 -8.30 29.50 -12.80
C LEU A 57 -9.54 29.76 -11.94
N ALA A 58 -9.35 30.18 -10.68
CA ALA A 58 -10.46 30.48 -9.78
C ALA A 58 -11.28 31.69 -10.27
N GLY A 59 -10.62 32.69 -10.85
CA GLY A 59 -11.28 33.91 -11.29
C GLY A 59 -11.93 34.69 -10.13
N SER A 60 -12.89 35.55 -10.45
CA SER A 60 -13.49 36.52 -9.51
C SER A 60 -14.77 36.04 -8.82
N GLN A 61 -15.13 34.76 -8.90
CA GLN A 61 -16.44 34.27 -8.43
C GLN A 61 -16.57 34.10 -6.89
N GLY A 62 -15.79 34.83 -6.10
CA GLY A 62 -15.84 34.83 -4.63
C GLY A 62 -15.34 33.52 -3.98
N GLY A 63 -14.85 33.66 -2.74
CA GLY A 63 -14.26 32.57 -1.97
C GLY A 63 -12.84 32.20 -2.42
N GLY A 64 -12.07 31.66 -1.49
CA GLY A 64 -10.66 31.37 -1.59
C GLY A 64 -10.40 29.87 -1.74
N PHE A 65 -9.17 29.52 -2.08
CA PHE A 65 -8.78 28.14 -2.31
C PHE A 65 -7.42 27.85 -1.70
N ILE A 66 -7.26 26.68 -1.10
CA ILE A 66 -5.95 26.16 -0.70
C ILE A 66 -5.58 24.98 -1.59
N LEU A 67 -4.47 25.09 -2.32
CA LEU A 67 -3.88 23.99 -3.07
C LEU A 67 -3.29 22.95 -2.12
N ARG A 68 -3.80 21.71 -2.16
CA ARG A 68 -3.31 20.59 -1.37
C ARG A 68 -2.01 20.04 -1.97
N THR A 69 -1.22 19.32 -1.17
CA THR A 69 0.02 18.65 -1.61
C THR A 69 -0.20 17.64 -2.74
N ASN A 70 -1.43 17.18 -2.94
CA ASN A 70 -1.80 16.27 -4.03
C ASN A 70 -2.13 17.00 -5.34
N GLY A 71 -2.33 18.32 -5.30
CA GLY A 71 -2.62 19.16 -6.46
C GLY A 71 -1.41 19.86 -7.06
N GLU A 72 -0.21 19.65 -6.51
CA GLU A 72 1.05 20.26 -6.98
C GLU A 72 1.29 20.00 -8.48
N ASP A 73 1.10 18.76 -8.92
CA ASP A 73 1.33 18.32 -10.30
C ASP A 73 0.02 18.23 -11.12
N ALA A 74 -1.10 18.75 -10.62
CA ALA A 74 -2.39 18.64 -11.29
C ALA A 74 -2.44 19.49 -12.56
N THR A 75 -3.18 19.03 -13.56
CA THR A 75 -3.44 19.77 -14.80
C THR A 75 -4.46 20.89 -14.58
N ASP A 76 -4.51 21.88 -15.49
CA ASP A 76 -5.49 22.98 -15.40
C ASP A 76 -6.93 22.45 -15.47
N SER A 77 -7.15 21.41 -16.26
CA SER A 77 -8.44 20.73 -16.38
C SER A 77 -8.86 20.13 -15.04
N GLU A 78 -7.97 19.36 -14.40
CA GLU A 78 -8.27 18.74 -13.09
C GLU A 78 -8.53 19.77 -11.98
N LEU A 79 -7.78 20.88 -11.97
CA LEU A 79 -8.01 21.97 -11.02
C LEU A 79 -9.35 22.66 -11.28
N SER A 80 -9.70 22.89 -12.54
CA SER A 80 -10.97 23.52 -12.93
C SER A 80 -12.18 22.65 -12.58
N ASP A 81 -12.07 21.34 -12.76
CA ASP A 81 -13.09 20.38 -12.36
C ASP A 81 -13.31 20.39 -10.84
N ASP A 82 -12.23 20.40 -10.04
CA ASP A 82 -12.31 20.44 -8.58
C ASP A 82 -12.87 21.79 -8.08
N ILE A 83 -12.52 22.93 -8.72
CA ILE A 83 -13.13 24.25 -8.45
C ILE A 83 -14.64 24.20 -8.70
N THR A 84 -15.06 23.66 -9.85
CA THR A 84 -16.47 23.58 -10.24
C THR A 84 -17.26 22.73 -9.26
N TYR A 85 -16.71 21.57 -8.90
CA TYR A 85 -17.27 20.68 -7.88
C TYR A 85 -17.46 21.41 -6.53
N LEU A 86 -16.41 22.08 -6.05
CA LEU A 86 -16.41 22.75 -4.75
C LEU A 86 -17.40 23.91 -4.68
N ARG A 87 -17.48 24.72 -5.74
CA ARG A 87 -18.46 25.81 -5.84
C ARG A 87 -19.89 25.28 -5.86
N LYS A 88 -20.14 24.20 -6.60
CA LYS A 88 -21.47 23.56 -6.62
C LYS A 88 -21.85 22.99 -5.26
N ALA A 89 -20.92 22.33 -4.57
CA ALA A 89 -21.12 21.84 -3.21
C ALA A 89 -21.46 22.99 -2.25
N TRP A 90 -20.74 24.12 -2.32
CA TRP A 90 -21.03 25.29 -1.50
C TRP A 90 -22.40 25.90 -1.81
N ALA A 91 -22.75 26.07 -3.07
CA ALA A 91 -24.06 26.60 -3.48
C ALA A 91 -25.21 25.77 -2.88
N ARG A 92 -25.08 24.43 -2.90
CA ARG A 92 -26.05 23.53 -2.26
C ARG A 92 -26.10 23.69 -0.75
N ILE A 93 -24.95 23.79 -0.08
CA ILE A 93 -24.88 23.98 1.37
C ILE A 93 -25.57 25.28 1.77
N LYS A 94 -25.31 26.36 1.02
CA LYS A 94 -25.90 27.68 1.25
C LYS A 94 -27.41 27.65 1.04
N ASP A 95 -27.90 27.06 -0.05
CA ASP A 95 -29.34 26.88 -0.30
C ASP A 95 -30.02 26.07 0.81
N ALA A 96 -29.46 24.91 1.16
CA ALA A 96 -29.98 24.06 2.23
C ALA A 96 -30.03 24.79 3.58
N SER A 97 -29.07 25.69 3.85
CA SER A 97 -29.02 26.45 5.10
C SER A 97 -30.13 27.47 5.27
N VAL A 98 -30.71 27.94 4.16
CA VAL A 98 -31.83 28.87 4.15
C VAL A 98 -33.16 28.10 4.14
N ARG A 99 -33.21 26.97 3.42
CA ARG A 99 -34.44 26.19 3.24
C ARG A 99 -34.78 25.27 4.41
N LEU A 100 -33.77 24.66 5.04
CA LEU A 100 -33.97 23.66 6.09
C LEU A 100 -34.07 24.30 7.49
N PRO A 101 -34.83 23.69 8.42
CA PRO A 101 -34.92 24.21 9.78
C PRO A 101 -33.58 24.11 10.53
N ALA A 102 -33.46 24.86 11.63
CA ALA A 102 -32.30 24.81 12.50
C ALA A 102 -32.00 23.36 12.96
N GLN A 103 -30.71 23.06 13.18
CA GLN A 103 -30.19 21.72 13.55
C GLN A 103 -30.29 20.65 12.45
N SER A 104 -30.60 21.02 11.21
CA SER A 104 -30.56 20.10 10.06
C SER A 104 -29.13 19.81 9.58
N LEU A 105 -28.89 18.59 9.10
CA LEU A 105 -27.66 18.23 8.38
C LEU A 105 -27.67 18.89 6.99
N LEU A 106 -26.70 19.77 6.74
CA LEU A 106 -26.59 20.49 5.47
C LEU A 106 -25.69 19.77 4.46
N HIS A 107 -24.65 19.12 4.95
CA HIS A 107 -23.68 18.38 4.15
C HIS A 107 -23.06 17.28 4.97
N GLN A 108 -22.85 16.14 4.33
CA GLN A 108 -22.09 15.03 4.86
C GLN A 108 -20.91 14.78 3.93
N ASP A 109 -19.76 14.50 4.51
CA ASP A 109 -18.57 14.14 3.73
C ASP A 109 -18.83 12.90 2.87
N LEU A 110 -18.10 12.84 1.75
CA LEU A 110 -18.27 11.79 0.77
C LEU A 110 -17.97 10.40 1.36
N ASN A 111 -18.86 9.45 1.11
CA ASN A 111 -18.61 8.05 1.41
C ASN A 111 -17.53 7.45 0.48
N LEU A 112 -17.13 6.20 0.71
CA LEU A 112 -16.09 5.56 -0.11
C LEU A 112 -16.42 5.56 -1.61
N LEU A 113 -17.65 5.21 -1.99
CA LEU A 113 -18.04 5.09 -3.39
C LEU A 113 -18.06 6.44 -4.10
N GLN A 114 -18.57 7.48 -3.44
CA GLN A 114 -18.56 8.85 -3.96
C GLN A 114 -17.13 9.38 -4.11
N ARG A 115 -16.24 9.08 -3.15
CA ARG A 115 -14.81 9.40 -3.25
C ARG A 115 -14.16 8.67 -4.42
N VAL A 116 -14.47 7.39 -4.63
CA VAL A 116 -13.99 6.61 -5.78
C VAL A 116 -14.47 7.23 -7.09
N LEU A 117 -15.74 7.62 -7.19
CA LEU A 117 -16.28 8.28 -8.39
C LEU A 117 -15.53 9.59 -8.68
N ARG A 118 -15.30 10.42 -7.64
CA ARG A 118 -14.60 11.71 -7.76
C ARG A 118 -13.11 11.56 -8.06
N ASP A 119 -12.44 10.63 -7.40
CA ASP A 119 -10.99 10.55 -7.40
C ASP A 119 -10.44 9.62 -8.48
N LEU A 120 -11.19 8.59 -8.89
CA LEU A 120 -10.73 7.56 -9.82
C LEU A 120 -11.29 7.68 -11.24
N VAL A 121 -12.44 8.32 -11.44
CA VAL A 121 -13.00 8.45 -12.80
C VAL A 121 -12.27 9.54 -13.58
N GLY A 122 -11.95 9.25 -14.83
CA GLY A 122 -11.38 10.22 -15.76
C GLY A 122 -11.83 9.95 -17.19
N GLU A 123 -11.20 10.61 -18.16
CA GLU A 123 -11.51 10.45 -19.58
C GLU A 123 -11.31 9.01 -20.06
N SER A 124 -10.23 8.34 -19.61
CA SER A 124 -9.91 6.96 -19.97
C SER A 124 -10.86 5.91 -19.39
N THR A 125 -11.70 6.28 -18.42
CA THR A 125 -12.72 5.38 -17.87
C THR A 125 -13.81 5.17 -18.92
N GLN A 126 -14.04 3.93 -19.34
CA GLN A 126 -15.10 3.61 -20.31
C GLN A 126 -16.44 3.33 -19.63
N THR A 127 -16.45 2.49 -18.60
CA THR A 127 -17.66 2.06 -17.88
C THR A 127 -17.37 1.91 -16.40
N ILE A 128 -18.39 2.14 -15.57
CA ILE A 128 -18.35 1.96 -14.11
C ILE A 128 -19.49 1.01 -13.75
N ARG A 129 -19.16 -0.23 -13.42
CA ARG A 129 -20.15 -1.27 -13.11
C ARG A 129 -20.37 -1.36 -11.61
N VAL A 130 -21.62 -1.32 -11.19
CA VAL A 130 -22.04 -1.45 -9.80
C VAL A 130 -23.06 -2.58 -9.71
N ASP A 131 -22.79 -3.57 -8.87
CA ASP A 131 -23.62 -4.77 -8.68
C ASP A 131 -24.70 -4.62 -7.59
N SER A 132 -24.64 -3.55 -6.81
CA SER A 132 -25.70 -3.16 -5.87
C SER A 132 -26.62 -2.11 -6.48
N ARG A 133 -27.92 -2.41 -6.55
CA ARG A 133 -28.95 -1.50 -7.06
C ARG A 133 -29.05 -0.21 -6.24
N GLU A 134 -29.02 -0.34 -4.92
CA GLU A 134 -29.09 0.80 -4.00
C GLU A 134 -27.90 1.74 -4.19
N GLN A 135 -26.69 1.18 -4.21
CA GLN A 135 -25.47 1.97 -4.38
C GLN A 135 -25.39 2.60 -5.78
N PHE A 136 -25.87 1.90 -6.81
CA PHE A 136 -25.95 2.44 -8.17
C PHE A 136 -26.86 3.69 -8.23
N GLU A 137 -28.06 3.64 -7.66
CA GLU A 137 -28.97 4.79 -7.67
C GLU A 137 -28.44 5.96 -6.82
N ALA A 138 -27.81 5.67 -5.68
CA ALA A 138 -27.15 6.68 -4.85
C ALA A 138 -26.00 7.37 -5.61
N LEU A 139 -25.15 6.60 -6.29
CA LEU A 139 -24.05 7.11 -7.12
C LEU A 139 -24.55 7.85 -8.35
N LYS A 140 -25.62 7.39 -8.99
CA LYS A 140 -26.21 8.05 -10.15
C LYS A 140 -26.77 9.41 -9.77
N THR A 141 -27.48 9.49 -8.64
CA THR A 141 -27.99 10.76 -8.09
C THR A 141 -26.84 11.72 -7.80
N PHE A 142 -25.81 11.27 -7.09
CA PHE A 142 -24.62 12.06 -6.80
C PHE A 142 -23.88 12.49 -8.08
N GLY A 143 -23.66 11.57 -9.01
CA GLY A 143 -22.96 11.80 -10.26
C GLY A 143 -23.70 12.79 -11.16
N SER A 144 -25.00 12.62 -11.38
CA SER A 144 -25.79 13.56 -12.20
C SER A 144 -25.74 14.98 -11.66
N GLU A 145 -25.62 15.13 -10.34
CA GLU A 145 -25.48 16.42 -9.71
C GLU A 145 -24.05 16.96 -9.81
N PHE A 146 -23.03 16.22 -9.38
CA PHE A 146 -21.68 16.77 -9.22
C PHE A 146 -20.71 16.45 -10.35
N MET A 147 -20.95 15.38 -11.10
CA MET A 147 -20.02 14.79 -12.07
C MET A 147 -20.77 14.14 -13.25
N PRO A 148 -21.48 14.91 -14.08
CA PRO A 148 -22.39 14.36 -15.10
C PRO A 148 -21.68 13.41 -16.08
N MET A 149 -20.46 13.74 -16.51
CA MET A 149 -19.66 12.87 -17.38
C MET A 149 -19.31 11.51 -16.75
N ALA A 150 -19.14 11.45 -15.41
CA ALA A 150 -18.93 10.19 -14.70
C ALA A 150 -20.25 9.41 -14.55
N ALA A 151 -21.36 10.13 -14.37
CA ALA A 151 -22.68 9.54 -14.23
C ALA A 151 -23.16 8.80 -15.48
N GLU A 152 -22.82 9.32 -16.67
CA GLU A 152 -23.12 8.67 -17.95
C GLU A 152 -22.42 7.31 -18.11
N LYS A 153 -21.29 7.12 -17.42
CA LYS A 153 -20.50 5.89 -17.46
C LYS A 153 -21.00 4.84 -16.46
N LEU A 154 -21.89 5.20 -15.54
CA LEU A 154 -22.44 4.28 -14.53
C LEU A 154 -23.40 3.27 -15.17
N GLN A 155 -23.18 1.99 -14.88
CA GLN A 155 -24.02 0.88 -15.31
C GLN A 155 -24.34 -0.04 -14.13
N HIS A 156 -25.62 -0.33 -13.94
CA HIS A 156 -26.04 -1.34 -12.95
C HIS A 156 -25.83 -2.73 -13.54
N TYR A 157 -24.94 -3.51 -12.93
CA TYR A 157 -24.67 -4.88 -13.30
C TYR A 157 -25.73 -5.79 -12.66
N LYS A 158 -26.46 -6.54 -13.50
CA LYS A 158 -27.54 -7.46 -13.10
C LYS A 158 -27.21 -8.93 -13.34
N GLY A 159 -25.95 -9.25 -13.65
CA GLY A 159 -25.54 -10.62 -13.92
C GLY A 159 -25.55 -11.46 -12.63
N GLU A 160 -25.85 -12.75 -12.75
CA GLU A 160 -25.87 -13.68 -11.61
C GLU A 160 -24.47 -13.93 -11.05
N ARG A 161 -23.45 -13.92 -11.93
CA ARG A 161 -22.05 -14.11 -11.51
C ARG A 161 -21.53 -12.86 -10.82
N PRO A 162 -20.91 -12.95 -9.62
CA PRO A 162 -20.28 -11.82 -8.95
C PRO A 162 -19.30 -11.07 -9.86
N ILE A 163 -19.23 -9.74 -9.74
CA ILE A 163 -18.41 -8.93 -10.64
C ILE A 163 -16.92 -9.23 -10.49
N PHE A 164 -16.44 -9.55 -9.29
CA PHE A 164 -15.02 -9.82 -9.06
C PHE A 164 -14.61 -11.15 -9.72
N ASP A 165 -15.45 -12.18 -9.62
CA ASP A 165 -15.25 -13.44 -10.35
C ASP A 165 -15.25 -13.25 -11.87
N LEU A 166 -16.20 -12.46 -12.39
CA LEU A 166 -16.32 -12.23 -13.83
C LEU A 166 -15.06 -11.58 -14.43
N TYR A 167 -14.39 -10.71 -13.67
CA TYR A 167 -13.18 -10.00 -14.11
C TYR A 167 -11.89 -10.51 -13.45
N ALA A 168 -11.94 -11.65 -12.75
CA ALA A 168 -10.83 -12.24 -12.01
C ALA A 168 -10.11 -11.24 -11.07
N ILE A 169 -10.86 -10.36 -10.41
CA ILE A 169 -10.30 -9.33 -9.52
C ILE A 169 -9.70 -9.95 -8.27
N ASP A 170 -10.36 -10.95 -7.67
CA ASP A 170 -9.83 -11.64 -6.49
C ASP A 170 -8.53 -12.37 -6.79
N GLU A 171 -8.41 -12.97 -7.98
CA GLU A 171 -7.15 -13.57 -8.45
C GLU A 171 -6.04 -12.53 -8.62
N GLU A 172 -6.37 -11.34 -9.14
CA GLU A 172 -5.41 -10.24 -9.28
C GLU A 172 -4.99 -9.67 -7.93
N ILE A 173 -5.89 -9.59 -6.94
CA ILE A 173 -5.57 -9.21 -5.55
C ILE A 173 -4.62 -10.25 -4.94
N ALA A 174 -4.95 -11.53 -5.04
CA ALA A 174 -4.09 -12.61 -4.54
C ALA A 174 -2.70 -12.58 -5.19
N ARG A 175 -2.64 -12.36 -6.52
CA ARG A 175 -1.38 -12.20 -7.26
C ARG A 175 -0.60 -10.95 -6.83
N ALA A 176 -1.28 -9.86 -6.49
CA ALA A 176 -0.65 -8.65 -5.97
C ALA A 176 -0.16 -8.81 -4.51
N LEU A 177 -0.73 -9.73 -3.73
CA LEU A 177 -0.22 -10.08 -2.39
C LEU A 177 0.93 -11.09 -2.44
N ALA A 178 0.99 -11.93 -3.48
CA ALA A 178 2.05 -12.92 -3.63
C ALA A 178 3.44 -12.28 -3.80
N ARG A 179 4.49 -12.92 -3.26
CA ARG A 179 5.88 -12.52 -3.47
C ARG A 179 6.31 -12.67 -4.94
N ARG A 180 5.87 -13.74 -5.59
CA ARG A 180 6.17 -14.06 -7.00
C ARG A 180 5.02 -13.64 -7.91
N VAL A 181 5.34 -13.03 -9.05
CA VAL A 181 4.37 -12.65 -10.10
C VAL A 181 4.78 -13.27 -11.43
N ASP A 182 4.01 -14.24 -11.90
CA ASP A 182 4.26 -14.88 -13.19
C ASP A 182 3.88 -13.97 -14.37
N LEU A 183 4.70 -14.01 -15.41
CA LEU A 183 4.54 -13.30 -16.67
C LEU A 183 4.03 -14.25 -17.77
N LYS A 184 3.50 -13.71 -18.87
CA LYS A 184 2.86 -14.50 -19.93
C LYS A 184 3.86 -15.38 -20.67
N SER A 185 5.11 -14.95 -20.75
CA SER A 185 6.22 -15.68 -21.39
C SER A 185 6.76 -16.84 -20.55
N GLY A 186 6.27 -17.06 -19.32
CA GLY A 186 6.82 -18.04 -18.38
C GLY A 186 7.98 -17.50 -17.52
N CYS A 187 8.37 -16.25 -17.74
CA CYS A 187 9.22 -15.47 -16.85
C CYS A 187 8.45 -15.11 -15.57
N TYR A 188 9.13 -14.63 -14.53
CA TYR A 188 8.47 -14.17 -13.30
C TYR A 188 9.24 -13.04 -12.62
N LEU A 189 8.51 -12.26 -11.82
CA LEU A 189 9.06 -11.22 -10.96
C LEU A 189 9.06 -11.69 -9.51
N ILE A 190 10.09 -11.32 -8.75
CA ILE A 190 10.10 -11.42 -7.29
C ILE A 190 10.04 -10.01 -6.72
N VAL A 191 9.02 -9.73 -5.92
CA VAL A 191 8.81 -8.41 -5.28
C VAL A 191 9.02 -8.55 -3.79
N ASP A 192 10.08 -7.93 -3.27
CA ASP A 192 10.42 -7.94 -1.85
C ASP A 192 10.34 -6.54 -1.27
N GLN A 193 9.48 -6.37 -0.26
CA GLN A 193 9.31 -5.12 0.46
C GLN A 193 10.10 -5.19 1.77
N THR A 194 11.11 -4.33 1.91
CA THR A 194 11.84 -4.14 3.17
C THR A 194 11.33 -2.89 3.90
N GLU A 195 11.90 -2.59 5.06
CA GLU A 195 11.59 -1.37 5.82
C GLU A 195 11.90 -0.09 5.03
N ALA A 196 13.08 -0.04 4.39
CA ALA A 196 13.58 1.17 3.73
C ALA A 196 13.18 1.27 2.25
N LEU A 197 13.24 0.15 1.53
CA LEU A 197 13.07 0.11 0.07
C LEU A 197 12.36 -1.15 -0.42
N THR A 198 11.90 -1.13 -1.66
CA THR A 198 11.33 -2.30 -2.33
C THR A 198 12.27 -2.75 -3.44
N THR A 199 12.57 -4.03 -3.53
CA THR A 199 13.32 -4.61 -4.64
C THR A 199 12.38 -5.39 -5.55
N VAL A 200 12.64 -5.34 -6.85
CA VAL A 200 11.94 -6.14 -7.85
C VAL A 200 12.95 -6.81 -8.76
N ASP A 201 12.99 -8.13 -8.72
CA ASP A 201 13.93 -8.97 -9.47
C ASP A 201 13.23 -9.67 -10.64
N VAL A 202 13.85 -9.68 -11.82
CA VAL A 202 13.30 -10.22 -13.06
C VAL A 202 13.99 -11.53 -13.42
N ASN A 203 13.22 -12.62 -13.49
CA ASN A 203 13.74 -13.95 -13.80
C ASN A 203 13.16 -14.48 -15.12
N THR A 204 14.01 -15.05 -15.97
CA THR A 204 13.62 -15.70 -17.23
C THR A 204 12.87 -17.03 -17.04
N GLY A 205 13.00 -17.65 -15.87
CA GLY A 205 12.42 -18.98 -15.60
C GLY A 205 13.05 -20.07 -16.49
N GLY A 206 12.26 -21.08 -16.85
CA GLY A 206 12.70 -22.20 -17.69
C GLY A 206 12.67 -21.93 -19.20
N PHE A 207 12.25 -20.74 -19.63
CA PHE A 207 12.07 -20.42 -21.04
C PHE A 207 13.35 -19.81 -21.63
N VAL A 208 14.25 -20.68 -22.10
CA VAL A 208 15.45 -20.26 -22.85
C VAL A 208 15.20 -20.56 -24.33
N GLY A 209 14.79 -19.54 -25.09
CA GLY A 209 14.54 -19.66 -26.52
C GLY A 209 15.80 -20.15 -27.26
N ALA A 210 15.69 -21.25 -28.01
CA ALA A 210 16.82 -22.04 -28.51
C ALA A 210 17.72 -21.36 -29.57
N ARG A 211 17.51 -20.09 -29.95
CA ARG A 211 18.25 -19.46 -31.07
C ARG A 211 18.67 -17.98 -30.93
N ASN A 212 18.21 -17.21 -29.94
CA ASN A 212 18.74 -15.86 -29.65
C ASN A 212 18.48 -15.47 -28.20
N PHE A 213 19.51 -15.59 -27.36
CA PHE A 213 19.44 -15.31 -25.93
C PHE A 213 19.22 -13.82 -25.65
N ASP A 214 19.97 -12.94 -26.32
CA ASP A 214 19.89 -11.48 -26.15
C ASP A 214 18.50 -10.91 -26.48
N ASP A 215 17.88 -11.38 -27.57
CA ASP A 215 16.53 -10.94 -27.95
C ASP A 215 15.46 -11.46 -26.98
N THR A 216 15.69 -12.64 -26.38
CA THR A 216 14.79 -13.21 -25.37
C THR A 216 14.84 -12.37 -24.11
N ILE A 217 16.04 -12.05 -23.62
CA ILE A 217 16.25 -11.14 -22.48
C ILE A 217 15.58 -9.79 -22.72
N PHE A 218 15.81 -9.19 -23.88
CA PHE A 218 15.24 -7.89 -24.20
C PHE A 218 13.71 -7.90 -24.15
N LYS A 219 13.08 -8.93 -24.75
CA LYS A 219 11.62 -9.10 -24.70
C LYS A 219 11.11 -9.34 -23.29
N THR A 220 11.81 -10.14 -22.50
CA THR A 220 11.47 -10.38 -21.08
C THR A 220 11.51 -9.09 -20.27
N ASN A 221 12.55 -8.27 -20.42
CA ASN A 221 12.67 -7.01 -19.71
C ASN A 221 11.59 -6.00 -20.13
N LEU A 222 11.18 -5.97 -21.41
CA LEU A 222 10.06 -5.15 -21.86
C LEU A 222 8.72 -5.59 -21.24
N GLU A 223 8.48 -6.90 -21.15
CA GLU A 223 7.30 -7.44 -20.46
C GLU A 223 7.34 -7.13 -18.96
N ALA A 224 8.50 -7.31 -18.33
CA ALA A 224 8.74 -6.99 -16.94
C ALA A 224 8.48 -5.51 -16.66
N ALA A 225 8.97 -4.58 -17.49
CA ALA A 225 8.73 -3.15 -17.33
C ALA A 225 7.23 -2.81 -17.23
N GLN A 226 6.40 -3.44 -18.06
CA GLN A 226 4.94 -3.26 -18.03
C GLN A 226 4.32 -3.86 -16.76
N ALA A 227 4.74 -5.07 -16.40
CA ALA A 227 4.25 -5.78 -15.23
C ALA A 227 4.63 -5.08 -13.92
N ILE A 228 5.87 -4.61 -13.79
CA ILE A 228 6.37 -3.86 -12.62
C ILE A 228 5.56 -2.59 -12.44
N ALA A 229 5.40 -1.76 -13.48
CA ALA A 229 4.61 -0.53 -13.39
C ALA A 229 3.15 -0.81 -12.98
N ARG A 230 2.56 -1.92 -13.43
CA ARG A 230 1.24 -2.38 -12.98
C ARG A 230 1.25 -2.80 -11.51
N GLN A 231 2.22 -3.60 -11.08
CA GLN A 231 2.33 -4.10 -9.70
C GLN A 231 2.54 -2.96 -8.70
N LEU A 232 3.34 -1.93 -9.04
CA LEU A 232 3.53 -0.74 -8.20
C LEU A 232 2.19 -0.05 -7.89
N ARG A 233 1.29 0.03 -8.87
CA ARG A 233 -0.06 0.60 -8.70
C ARG A 233 -0.96 -0.31 -7.88
N LEU A 234 -1.04 -1.60 -8.23
CA LEU A 234 -1.93 -2.56 -7.55
C LEU A 234 -1.55 -2.75 -6.07
N ARG A 235 -0.24 -2.85 -5.80
CA ARG A 235 0.30 -3.02 -4.44
C ARG A 235 0.41 -1.70 -3.68
N ASN A 236 0.19 -0.56 -4.34
CA ASN A 236 0.43 0.79 -3.82
C ASN A 236 1.82 0.95 -3.17
N LEU A 237 2.88 0.47 -3.85
CA LEU A 237 4.24 0.55 -3.36
C LEU A 237 4.79 1.98 -3.50
N GLY A 238 5.52 2.46 -2.51
CA GLY A 238 6.05 3.82 -2.52
C GLY A 238 7.30 3.98 -1.66
N GLY A 239 8.06 5.04 -1.93
CA GLY A 239 9.43 5.22 -1.45
C GLY A 239 10.42 4.87 -2.55
N ILE A 240 11.59 4.37 -2.13
CA ILE A 240 12.67 3.94 -3.02
C ILE A 240 12.34 2.53 -3.53
N ILE A 241 12.40 2.35 -4.84
CA ILE A 241 12.20 1.07 -5.51
C ILE A 241 13.42 0.82 -6.38
N ILE A 242 14.02 -0.35 -6.24
CA ILE A 242 15.15 -0.82 -7.03
C ILE A 242 14.65 -1.96 -7.91
N VAL A 243 14.86 -1.85 -9.21
CA VAL A 243 14.51 -2.88 -10.19
C VAL A 243 15.77 -3.50 -10.75
N ASP A 244 15.89 -4.81 -10.59
CA ASP A 244 16.96 -5.64 -11.13
C ASP A 244 16.45 -6.30 -12.42
N PHE A 245 16.72 -5.66 -13.55
CA PHE A 245 16.42 -6.24 -14.86
C PHE A 245 17.53 -7.20 -15.25
N ILE A 246 17.20 -8.21 -16.06
CA ILE A 246 18.21 -9.15 -16.58
C ILE A 246 19.26 -8.38 -17.39
N ASP A 247 20.54 -8.70 -17.19
CA ASP A 247 21.67 -8.04 -17.85
C ASP A 247 21.52 -8.00 -19.38
N MET A 248 21.70 -6.80 -19.94
CA MET A 248 21.63 -6.55 -21.39
C MET A 248 22.98 -6.01 -21.88
N ALA A 249 23.61 -6.73 -22.82
CA ALA A 249 24.90 -6.33 -23.39
C ALA A 249 24.80 -5.08 -24.29
N ARG A 250 23.66 -4.87 -24.94
CA ARG A 250 23.44 -3.78 -25.89
C ARG A 250 22.84 -2.56 -25.22
N GLU A 251 23.43 -1.39 -25.46
CA GLU A 251 22.93 -0.11 -24.94
C GLU A 251 21.54 0.23 -25.49
N ASP A 252 21.31 0.01 -26.80
CA ASP A 252 19.99 0.20 -27.42
C ASP A 252 18.86 -0.55 -26.67
N HIS A 253 19.16 -1.76 -26.19
CA HIS A 253 18.18 -2.58 -25.46
C HIS A 253 17.88 -1.98 -24.09
N ARG A 254 18.91 -1.51 -23.37
CA ARG A 254 18.74 -0.81 -22.08
C ARG A 254 17.91 0.45 -22.25
N ASP A 255 18.21 1.28 -23.24
CA ASP A 255 17.49 2.52 -23.49
C ASP A 255 16.03 2.28 -23.86
N ALA A 256 15.76 1.27 -24.68
CA ALA A 256 14.40 0.90 -25.05
C ALA A 256 13.58 0.36 -23.86
N VAL A 257 14.18 -0.46 -22.97
CA VAL A 257 13.54 -0.91 -21.73
C VAL A 257 13.25 0.27 -20.80
N LEU A 258 14.21 1.19 -20.64
CA LEU A 258 14.04 2.39 -19.82
C LEU A 258 12.92 3.28 -20.36
N ALA A 259 12.86 3.47 -21.68
CA ALA A 259 11.83 4.27 -22.34
C ALA A 259 10.44 3.66 -22.15
N GLU A 260 10.29 2.34 -22.34
CA GLU A 260 9.03 1.65 -22.10
C GLU A 260 8.65 1.69 -20.62
N PHE A 261 9.60 1.54 -19.70
CA PHE A 261 9.34 1.65 -18.27
C PHE A 261 8.82 3.05 -17.88
N LYS A 262 9.50 4.12 -18.33
CA LYS A 262 9.06 5.51 -18.11
C LYS A 262 7.66 5.77 -18.69
N LYS A 263 7.37 5.25 -19.88
CA LYS A 263 6.04 5.34 -20.50
C LYS A 263 4.95 4.63 -19.69
N GLN A 264 5.24 3.48 -19.10
CA GLN A 264 4.27 2.75 -18.27
C GLN A 264 4.09 3.40 -16.89
N LEU A 265 5.13 4.02 -16.34
CA LEU A 265 5.07 4.82 -15.12
C LEU A 265 4.26 6.12 -15.31
N ALA A 266 4.32 6.75 -16.50
CA ALA A 266 3.53 7.95 -16.81
C ALA A 266 2.01 7.73 -16.75
N ARG A 267 1.54 6.48 -16.73
CA ARG A 267 0.12 6.14 -16.54
C ARG A 267 -0.29 6.13 -15.06
N ASP A 268 0.67 6.19 -14.15
CA ASP A 268 0.41 6.30 -12.73
C ASP A 268 0.00 7.73 -12.39
N ARG A 269 -1.01 7.87 -11.52
CA ARG A 269 -1.46 9.17 -11.01
C ARG A 269 -0.59 9.68 -9.87
N VAL A 270 0.23 8.79 -9.31
CA VAL A 270 1.20 9.11 -8.27
C VAL A 270 2.50 9.51 -8.93
N LYS A 271 3.10 10.61 -8.49
CA LYS A 271 4.39 11.08 -8.99
C LYS A 271 5.47 9.99 -8.84
N THR A 272 6.11 9.68 -9.96
CA THR A 272 7.24 8.76 -10.06
C THR A 272 8.44 9.46 -10.67
N MET A 273 9.64 9.11 -10.22
CA MET A 273 10.89 9.51 -10.86
C MET A 273 11.72 8.25 -11.08
N ALA A 274 12.08 7.96 -12.33
CA ALA A 274 12.96 6.85 -12.68
C ALA A 274 14.29 7.38 -13.22
N GLY A 275 15.40 6.97 -12.60
CA GLY A 275 16.75 7.26 -13.06
C GLY A 275 17.14 6.43 -14.28
N GLY A 276 18.42 6.47 -14.63
CA GLY A 276 19.01 5.53 -15.60
C GLY A 276 19.41 4.21 -14.93
N PHE A 277 19.98 3.30 -15.73
CA PHE A 277 20.67 2.13 -15.18
C PHE A 277 21.95 2.57 -14.46
N SER A 278 22.15 2.04 -13.26
CA SER A 278 23.39 2.20 -12.48
C SER A 278 24.54 1.42 -13.10
N GLN A 279 25.75 1.63 -12.57
CA GLN A 279 26.93 0.84 -12.97
C GLN A 279 26.78 -0.65 -12.64
N LEU A 280 25.90 -1.00 -11.70
CA LEU A 280 25.61 -2.38 -11.31
C LEU A 280 24.46 -3.01 -12.12
N GLY A 281 23.93 -2.32 -13.14
CA GLY A 281 22.80 -2.82 -13.93
C GLY A 281 21.42 -2.62 -13.28
N LEU A 282 21.37 -2.07 -12.06
CA LEU A 282 20.11 -1.79 -11.35
C LEU A 282 19.46 -0.49 -11.82
N LEU A 283 18.13 -0.45 -11.90
CA LEU A 283 17.36 0.76 -12.14
C LEU A 283 16.77 1.28 -10.83
N GLU A 284 17.12 2.50 -10.49
CA GLU A 284 16.61 3.18 -9.30
C GLU A 284 15.43 4.08 -9.63
N MET A 285 14.36 3.98 -8.85
CA MET A 285 13.23 4.89 -8.96
C MET A 285 12.64 5.27 -7.60
N THR A 286 11.89 6.36 -7.60
CA THR A 286 11.08 6.76 -6.44
C THR A 286 9.62 6.90 -6.87
N ARG A 287 8.72 6.51 -5.97
CA ARG A 287 7.27 6.71 -6.11
C ARG A 287 6.73 7.35 -4.85
N LYS A 288 6.03 8.48 -4.96
CA LYS A 288 5.52 9.23 -3.79
C LYS A 288 4.62 8.34 -2.92
N ARG A 289 4.89 8.26 -1.61
CA ARG A 289 4.01 7.53 -0.67
C ARG A 289 2.71 8.29 -0.50
N THR A 290 1.58 7.62 -0.71
CA THR A 290 0.23 8.22 -0.59
C THR A 290 -0.55 7.61 0.57
N ARG A 291 -0.63 6.29 0.60
CA ARG A 291 -1.30 5.46 1.62
C ARG A 291 -0.44 4.24 1.89
N GLU A 292 -0.88 3.41 2.84
CA GLU A 292 -0.30 2.10 3.11
C GLU A 292 -0.34 1.19 1.87
N SER A 293 0.62 0.25 1.80
CA SER A 293 0.64 -0.75 0.73
C SER A 293 -0.51 -1.74 0.89
N LEU A 294 -0.85 -2.44 -0.19
CA LEU A 294 -1.92 -3.43 -0.19
C LEU A 294 -1.71 -4.51 0.88
N ALA A 295 -0.48 -5.02 1.01
CA ALA A 295 -0.14 -6.03 2.02
C ALA A 295 -0.32 -5.50 3.44
N HIS A 296 0.03 -4.24 3.72
CA HIS A 296 -0.14 -3.68 5.06
C HIS A 296 -1.61 -3.45 5.42
N MET A 297 -2.49 -3.21 4.43
CA MET A 297 -3.93 -3.07 4.67
C MET A 297 -4.68 -4.40 4.79
N LEU A 298 -4.18 -5.47 4.14
CA LEU A 298 -4.90 -6.76 4.03
C LEU A 298 -4.23 -7.92 4.76
N CYS A 299 -3.03 -7.73 5.29
CA CYS A 299 -2.27 -8.77 5.98
C CYS A 299 -1.71 -8.27 7.30
N GLU A 300 -1.49 -9.20 8.21
CA GLU A 300 -0.83 -8.95 9.50
C GLU A 300 0.56 -9.60 9.49
N PRO A 301 1.51 -9.09 10.29
CA PRO A 301 2.81 -9.75 10.46
C PRO A 301 2.65 -11.20 10.90
N CYS A 302 3.49 -12.10 10.37
CA CYS A 302 3.46 -13.50 10.77
C CYS A 302 3.77 -13.62 12.27
N PRO A 303 2.91 -14.25 13.10
CA PRO A 303 3.12 -14.35 14.54
C PRO A 303 4.29 -15.26 14.93
N VAL A 304 4.80 -16.06 13.99
CA VAL A 304 5.91 -17.01 14.25
C VAL A 304 7.26 -16.37 13.99
N CYS A 305 7.42 -15.69 12.86
CA CYS A 305 8.70 -15.12 12.44
C CYS A 305 8.74 -13.59 12.49
N GLU A 306 7.62 -12.94 12.84
CA GLU A 306 7.47 -11.49 12.92
C GLU A 306 7.92 -10.78 11.63
N GLY A 307 7.66 -11.41 10.49
CA GLY A 307 8.02 -10.89 9.16
C GLY A 307 9.43 -11.25 8.67
N LYS A 308 10.24 -11.99 9.46
CA LYS A 308 11.58 -12.45 9.01
C LYS A 308 11.54 -13.40 7.82
N GLY A 309 10.42 -14.13 7.63
CA GLY A 309 10.28 -15.15 6.58
C GLY A 309 11.13 -16.41 6.79
N ILE A 310 11.89 -16.47 7.88
CA ILE A 310 12.74 -17.59 8.29
C ILE A 310 12.65 -17.78 9.80
N VAL A 311 12.90 -19.00 10.26
CA VAL A 311 13.02 -19.36 11.67
C VAL A 311 14.29 -20.20 11.87
N LYS A 312 14.93 -20.11 13.03
CA LYS A 312 16.04 -21.00 13.42
C LYS A 312 15.62 -22.44 13.29
N THR A 313 16.55 -23.30 12.85
CA THR A 313 16.34 -24.74 12.84
C THR A 313 16.16 -25.27 14.27
N ALA A 314 15.41 -26.35 14.44
CA ALA A 314 15.22 -26.97 15.76
C ALA A 314 16.57 -27.32 16.42
N ARG A 315 17.56 -27.78 15.65
CA ARG A 315 18.92 -28.03 16.14
C ARG A 315 19.62 -26.77 16.64
N SER A 316 19.49 -25.65 15.94
CA SER A 316 20.02 -24.36 16.42
C SER A 316 19.40 -23.97 17.76
N VAL A 317 18.09 -24.19 17.93
CA VAL A 317 17.36 -23.92 19.18
C VAL A 317 17.82 -24.86 20.30
N THR A 318 18.03 -26.14 20.02
CA THR A 318 18.61 -27.12 20.97
C THR A 318 19.95 -26.64 21.54
N TYR A 319 20.86 -26.16 20.68
CA TYR A 319 22.15 -25.62 21.16
C TYR A 319 22.02 -24.31 21.93
N ASP A 320 21.02 -23.47 21.63
CA ASP A 320 20.74 -22.28 22.41
C ASP A 320 20.27 -22.65 23.83
N ILE A 321 19.36 -23.62 23.95
CA ILE A 321 18.90 -24.18 25.22
C ILE A 321 20.07 -24.74 26.05
N PHE A 322 20.97 -25.53 25.44
CA PHE A 322 22.15 -26.04 26.16
C PHE A 322 23.01 -24.93 26.76
N ARG A 323 23.24 -23.84 26.01
CA ARG A 323 24.03 -22.70 26.49
C ARG A 323 23.31 -21.94 27.61
N GLU A 324 21.99 -21.86 27.55
CA GLU A 324 21.19 -21.18 28.56
C GLU A 324 21.14 -21.98 29.86
N ILE A 325 20.91 -23.29 29.81
CA ILE A 325 21.01 -24.17 31.01
C ILE A 325 22.38 -24.02 31.68
N LEU A 326 23.47 -24.01 30.91
CA LEU A 326 24.83 -23.80 31.45
C LEU A 326 24.99 -22.43 32.13
N ARG A 327 24.33 -21.39 31.62
CA ARG A 327 24.35 -20.04 32.19
C ARG A 327 23.56 -20.00 33.50
N GLU A 328 22.34 -20.52 33.46
CA GLU A 328 21.44 -20.56 34.61
C GLU A 328 22.00 -21.43 35.74
N ALA A 329 22.63 -22.57 35.44
CA ALA A 329 23.28 -23.43 36.43
C ALA A 329 24.49 -22.80 37.13
N ARG A 330 25.12 -21.78 36.53
CA ARG A 330 26.18 -21.01 37.20
C ARG A 330 25.63 -19.91 38.10
N GLN A 331 24.46 -19.38 37.77
CA GLN A 331 23.86 -18.25 38.47
C GLN A 331 22.92 -18.69 39.60
N PHE A 332 22.22 -19.80 39.40
CA PHE A 332 21.23 -20.35 40.31
C PHE A 332 21.56 -21.82 40.64
N ASN A 333 21.00 -22.30 41.75
CA ASN A 333 21.19 -23.68 42.19
C ASN A 333 19.83 -24.40 42.37
N PRO A 334 19.02 -24.52 41.30
CA PRO A 334 17.76 -25.24 41.37
C PRO A 334 17.99 -26.73 41.65
N ARG A 335 16.93 -27.44 42.01
CA ARG A 335 16.94 -28.91 42.13
C ARG A 335 16.87 -29.57 40.77
N GLU A 336 16.17 -28.97 39.82
CA GLU A 336 15.93 -29.51 38.48
C GLU A 336 15.77 -28.36 37.47
N PHE A 337 16.19 -28.58 36.23
CA PHE A 337 15.87 -27.72 35.09
C PHE A 337 14.81 -28.41 34.24
N ARG A 338 13.70 -27.74 33.95
CA ARG A 338 12.69 -28.25 33.02
C ARG A 338 12.70 -27.42 31.74
N VAL A 339 13.00 -28.06 30.62
CA VAL A 339 12.92 -27.46 29.29
C VAL A 339 11.52 -27.69 28.74
N VAL A 340 10.79 -26.61 28.51
CA VAL A 340 9.51 -26.61 27.80
C VAL A 340 9.75 -26.07 26.39
N ALA A 341 9.51 -26.87 25.35
CA ALA A 341 9.76 -26.45 23.97
C ALA A 341 8.83 -27.18 22.98
N SER A 342 8.86 -26.73 21.71
CA SER A 342 8.11 -27.37 20.63
C SER A 342 8.45 -28.87 20.47
N PRO A 343 7.51 -29.72 20.00
CA PRO A 343 7.74 -31.15 19.83
C PRO A 343 9.00 -31.50 19.03
N LYS A 344 9.29 -30.75 17.95
CA LYS A 344 10.49 -30.97 17.12
C LYS A 344 11.80 -30.77 17.88
N VAL A 345 11.84 -29.81 18.81
CA VAL A 345 13.04 -29.53 19.61
C VAL A 345 13.20 -30.62 20.68
N ILE A 346 12.10 -31.03 21.31
CA ILE A 346 12.12 -32.11 22.33
C ILE A 346 12.50 -33.46 21.71
N GLU A 347 12.01 -33.77 20.51
CA GLU A 347 12.39 -34.99 19.79
C GLU A 347 13.89 -35.05 19.51
N LEU A 348 14.51 -33.93 19.10
CA LEU A 348 15.96 -33.85 18.94
C LEU A 348 16.71 -34.10 20.24
N PHE A 349 16.23 -33.60 21.37
CA PHE A 349 16.83 -33.88 22.69
C PHE A 349 16.72 -35.36 23.09
N LEU A 350 15.62 -36.02 22.71
CA LEU A 350 15.37 -37.42 23.07
C LEU A 350 16.14 -38.40 22.16
N ASP A 351 16.44 -38.01 20.93
CA ASP A 351 17.12 -38.84 19.94
C ASP A 351 18.57 -38.37 19.72
N GLU A 352 18.80 -37.54 18.69
CA GLU A 352 20.13 -37.14 18.21
C GLU A 352 21.01 -36.48 19.28
N GLU A 353 20.42 -35.64 20.14
CA GLU A 353 21.14 -34.82 21.14
C GLU A 353 21.06 -35.40 22.57
N SER A 354 20.57 -36.64 22.71
CA SER A 354 20.39 -37.32 23.99
C SER A 354 21.69 -37.49 24.78
N GLN A 355 22.79 -37.83 24.12
CA GLN A 355 24.10 -37.96 24.75
C GLN A 355 24.64 -36.61 25.27
N HIS A 356 24.45 -35.54 24.50
CA HIS A 356 24.85 -34.19 24.94
C HIS A 356 24.01 -33.70 26.11
N LEU A 357 22.71 -34.03 26.14
CA LEU A 357 21.84 -33.71 27.26
C LEU A 357 22.22 -34.46 28.54
N ALA A 358 22.53 -35.75 28.43
CA ALA A 358 23.01 -36.55 29.55
C ALA A 358 24.34 -36.00 30.09
N GLY A 359 25.29 -35.71 29.20
CA GLY A 359 26.58 -35.12 29.57
C GLY A 359 26.44 -33.73 30.22
N LEU A 360 25.50 -32.91 29.75
CA LEU A 360 25.20 -31.62 30.37
C LEU A 360 24.63 -31.81 31.78
N SER A 361 23.63 -32.69 31.95
CA SER A 361 23.01 -32.97 33.24
C SER A 361 24.01 -33.48 34.28
N GLU A 362 24.94 -34.34 33.86
CA GLU A 362 26.05 -34.79 34.70
C GLU A 362 27.01 -33.66 35.05
N PHE A 363 27.40 -32.84 34.06
CA PHE A 363 28.32 -31.72 34.26
C PHE A 363 27.79 -30.67 35.25
N ILE A 364 26.48 -30.35 35.18
CA ILE A 364 25.84 -29.41 36.11
C ILE A 364 25.44 -30.09 37.43
N GLY A 365 25.47 -31.43 37.50
CA GLY A 365 25.06 -32.20 38.67
C GLY A 365 23.58 -32.10 39.02
N LYS A 366 22.72 -31.78 38.03
CA LYS A 366 21.28 -31.57 38.20
C LYS A 366 20.49 -32.26 37.08
N PRO A 367 19.35 -32.88 37.38
CA PRO A 367 18.48 -33.45 36.36
C PRO A 367 17.92 -32.38 35.44
N VAL A 368 17.82 -32.71 34.15
CA VAL A 368 17.12 -31.91 33.14
C VAL A 368 15.92 -32.70 32.64
N SER A 369 14.71 -32.20 32.88
CA SER A 369 13.47 -32.80 32.34
C SER A 369 13.03 -32.07 31.08
N LEU A 370 12.35 -32.81 30.21
CA LEU A 370 11.87 -32.32 28.92
C LEU A 370 10.34 -32.36 28.91
N GLN A 371 9.71 -31.26 28.53
CA GLN A 371 8.27 -31.15 28.36
C GLN A 371 7.98 -30.59 26.96
N SER A 372 7.16 -31.32 26.21
CA SER A 372 6.69 -30.85 24.91
C SER A 372 5.45 -29.99 25.05
N GLU A 373 5.45 -28.82 24.40
CA GLU A 373 4.30 -27.93 24.28
C GLU A 373 4.00 -27.66 22.81
N ALA A 374 2.84 -28.11 22.34
CA ALA A 374 2.46 -28.02 20.92
C ALA A 374 2.05 -26.60 20.50
N ALA A 375 1.62 -25.77 21.46
CA ALA A 375 1.25 -24.40 21.20
C ALA A 375 2.46 -23.47 20.97
N MET A 376 3.67 -23.88 21.36
CA MET A 376 4.89 -23.08 21.19
C MET A 376 5.45 -23.15 19.77
N GLY A 377 5.89 -21.99 19.27
CA GLY A 377 6.66 -21.91 18.03
C GLY A 377 8.03 -22.59 18.15
N GLN A 378 8.64 -22.96 17.03
CA GLN A 378 9.92 -23.69 17.03
C GLN A 378 11.06 -22.93 17.74
N GLU A 379 11.06 -21.59 17.65
CA GLU A 379 12.07 -20.74 18.32
C GLU A 379 11.73 -20.40 19.77
N GLN A 380 10.54 -20.77 20.25
CA GLN A 380 10.09 -20.51 21.61
C GLN A 380 10.43 -21.71 22.50
N TYR A 381 11.03 -21.42 23.64
CA TYR A 381 11.27 -22.37 24.71
C TYR A 381 11.33 -21.63 26.04
N ASP A 382 11.02 -22.33 27.12
CA ASP A 382 11.19 -21.88 28.49
C ASP A 382 12.06 -22.86 29.27
N ILE A 383 12.94 -22.35 30.12
CA ILE A 383 13.70 -23.14 31.08
C ILE A 383 13.19 -22.81 32.47
N VAL A 384 12.41 -23.72 33.05
CA VAL A 384 11.84 -23.57 34.39
C VAL A 384 12.83 -24.12 35.41
N LEU A 385 13.23 -23.27 36.35
CA LEU A 385 14.07 -23.62 37.49
C LEU A 385 13.18 -24.12 38.64
N LEU A 386 13.33 -25.39 39.03
CA LEU A 386 12.49 -26.05 40.06
C LEU A 386 13.21 -26.29 41.39
#